data_AF-A0A5S5MFA7-F1
#
_entry.id   AF-A0A5S5MFA7-F1
#
_cell.length_a   1.000
_cell.length_b   1.000
_cell.length_c   1.000
_cell.angle_alpha   90.00
_cell.angle_beta   90.00
_cell.angle_gamma   90.00
#
_symmetry.space_group_name_H-M   'P 1'
#
loop_
_entity.id
_entity.type
_entity.pdbx_description
1 polymer ?
#
loop_
_entity_poly.entity_id
_entity_poly.type
_entity_poly.pdbx_seq_one_letter_code
_entity_poly.pdbx_strand_id
1 'polypeptide(L)'
;MADRNRKVIGYFAFASPTEVVCTDNACVISGSVGTMKAFLKEFDPEGLQKHTIKKTLFGEILNGLKLGAAYAFDEESYKKFYPLARQEGLNVAEANFEEMKSKNFRFFTVQLAD
;
A
#
# COMPACT_ATOMS: atom_id res chain seq x y z
N MET A 1 0.88 -20.09 9.01
CA MET A 1 -0.10 -19.29 8.24
C MET A 1 -0.72 -18.15 9.07
N ALA A 2 -1.30 -18.41 10.26
CA ALA A 2 -1.96 -17.37 11.06
C ALA A 2 -1.05 -16.20 11.52
N ASP A 3 0.23 -16.46 11.77
CA ASP A 3 1.18 -15.42 12.23
C ASP A 3 1.52 -14.39 11.14
N ARG A 4 1.70 -14.84 9.89
CA ARG A 4 2.05 -13.97 8.75
C ARG A 4 0.95 -12.95 8.45
N ASN A 5 -0.32 -13.37 8.51
CA ASN A 5 -1.46 -12.52 8.21
C ASN A 5 -1.59 -11.33 9.17
N ARG A 6 -0.98 -11.42 10.37
CA ARG A 6 -0.99 -10.36 11.39
C ARG A 6 0.19 -9.41 11.28
N LYS A 7 1.12 -9.62 10.34
CA LYS A 7 2.25 -8.72 10.15
C LYS A 7 1.77 -7.39 9.56
N VAL A 8 2.09 -6.31 10.25
CA VAL A 8 1.81 -4.94 9.78
C VAL A 8 2.71 -4.64 8.60
N ILE A 9 2.09 -4.28 7.48
CA ILE A 9 2.80 -3.88 6.26
C ILE A 9 2.94 -2.36 6.21
N GLY A 10 1.89 -1.64 6.60
CA GLY A 10 1.86 -0.20 6.48
C GLY A 10 0.57 0.41 6.95
N TYR A 11 0.17 1.50 6.31
CA TYR A 11 -1.02 2.27 6.64
C TYR A 11 -1.81 2.61 5.38
N PHE A 12 -3.14 2.51 5.45
CA PHE A 12 -4.08 3.08 4.49
C PHE A 12 -4.69 4.36 5.06
N ALA A 13 -5.21 5.20 4.17
CA ALA A 13 -6.11 6.28 4.53
C ALA A 13 -7.50 6.03 3.96
N PHE A 14 -8.53 6.44 4.71
CA PHE A 14 -9.92 6.43 4.27
C PHE A 14 -10.37 7.86 4.01
N ALA A 15 -10.98 8.13 2.85
CA ALA A 15 -11.63 9.40 2.52
C ALA A 15 -13.04 9.49 3.13
N SER A 16 -13.71 8.34 3.27
CA SER A 16 -15.00 8.19 3.94
C SER A 16 -15.05 6.82 4.64
N PRO A 17 -16.08 6.48 5.43
CA PRO A 17 -16.15 5.20 6.14
C PRO A 17 -16.01 3.95 5.24
N THR A 18 -16.29 4.09 3.94
CA THR A 18 -16.26 2.99 2.95
C THR A 18 -15.26 3.21 1.81
N GLU A 19 -14.57 4.34 1.77
CA GLU A 19 -13.71 4.71 0.64
C GLU A 19 -12.26 4.84 1.07
N VAL A 20 -11.38 4.05 0.46
CA VAL A 20 -9.94 4.09 0.67
C VAL A 20 -9.31 5.08 -0.31
N VAL A 21 -8.29 5.79 0.12
CA VAL A 21 -7.51 6.68 -0.74
C VAL A 21 -6.62 5.84 -1.65
N CYS A 22 -6.80 6.02 -2.96
CA CYS A 22 -6.10 5.27 -4.00
C CYS A 22 -5.52 6.25 -5.05
N THR A 23 -4.44 5.84 -5.70
CA THR A 23 -3.83 6.54 -6.85
C THR A 23 -4.19 5.79 -8.13
N ASP A 24 -4.81 6.49 -9.08
CA ASP A 24 -5.42 5.89 -10.27
C ASP A 24 -6.34 4.72 -9.92
N ASN A 25 -5.83 3.49 -10.00
CA ASN A 25 -6.57 2.25 -9.70
C ASN A 25 -6.02 1.46 -8.50
N ALA A 26 -5.04 1.99 -7.76
CA ALA A 26 -4.31 1.26 -6.74
C ALA A 26 -4.34 1.96 -5.38
N CYS A 27 -4.71 1.23 -4.32
CA CYS A 27 -4.86 1.82 -3.00
C CYS A 27 -3.53 1.99 -2.29
N VAL A 28 -3.31 3.17 -1.71
CA VAL A 28 -1.98 3.59 -1.27
C VAL A 28 -1.64 3.01 0.09
N ILE A 29 -0.54 2.29 0.17
CA ILE A 29 0.05 1.79 1.41
C ILE A 29 1.34 2.54 1.65
N SER A 30 1.42 3.24 2.77
CA SER A 30 2.68 3.82 3.23
C SER A 30 3.29 3.01 4.36
N GLY A 31 4.62 3.02 4.48
CA GLY A 31 5.32 2.34 5.57
C GLY A 31 5.09 2.97 6.94
N SER A 32 4.76 4.27 6.97
CA SER A 32 4.56 5.04 8.21
C SER A 32 3.37 6.01 8.14
N VAL A 33 2.79 6.32 9.31
CA VAL A 33 1.73 7.35 9.44
C VAL A 33 2.22 8.71 8.95
N GLY A 34 3.49 9.05 9.18
CA GLY A 34 4.07 10.32 8.74
C GLY A 34 4.07 10.44 7.22
N THR A 35 4.51 9.39 6.53
CA THR A 35 4.49 9.32 5.06
C THR A 35 3.06 9.38 4.52
N MET A 36 2.10 8.69 5.17
CA MET A 36 0.69 8.77 4.77
C MET A 36 0.14 10.20 4.91
N LYS A 37 0.42 10.87 6.03
CA LYS A 37 -0.01 12.25 6.25
C LYS A 37 0.63 13.22 5.24
N ALA A 38 1.90 12.99 4.88
CA ALA A 38 2.57 13.79 3.85
C ALA A 38 1.89 13.62 2.49
N PHE A 39 1.63 12.37 2.09
CA PHE A 39 0.89 12.05 0.86
C PHE A 39 -0.50 12.69 0.85
N LEU A 40 -1.25 12.57 1.95
CA LEU A 40 -2.58 13.18 2.06
C LEU A 40 -2.55 14.71 1.97
N LYS A 41 -1.51 15.39 2.47
CA LYS A 41 -1.37 16.84 2.31
C LYS A 41 -1.15 17.26 0.86
N GLU A 42 -0.49 16.42 0.06
CA GLU A 42 -0.29 16.65 -1.36
C GLU A 42 -1.55 16.30 -2.17
N PHE A 43 -2.26 15.25 -1.77
CA PHE A 43 -3.45 14.73 -2.45
C PHE A 43 -4.72 15.54 -2.15
N ASP A 44 -4.98 15.83 -0.88
CA ASP A 44 -6.11 16.63 -0.39
C ASP A 44 -5.63 17.59 0.71
N PRO A 45 -5.05 18.74 0.33
CA PRO A 45 -4.49 19.71 1.28
C PRO A 45 -5.52 20.26 2.27
N GLU A 46 -6.81 20.30 1.90
CA GLU A 46 -7.89 20.87 2.72
C GLU A 46 -8.60 19.82 3.59
N GLY A 47 -8.48 18.53 3.24
CA GLY A 47 -9.20 17.43 3.89
C GLY A 47 -8.39 16.53 4.81
N LEU A 48 -7.14 16.87 5.14
CA LEU A 48 -6.28 16.02 6.00
C LEU A 48 -6.96 15.52 7.29
N GLN A 49 -7.77 16.36 7.95
CA GLN A 49 -8.48 16.03 9.19
C GLN A 49 -9.71 15.13 8.99
N LYS A 50 -10.21 15.03 7.76
CA LYS A 50 -11.34 14.17 7.39
C LYS A 50 -10.88 12.73 7.11
N HIS A 51 -9.60 12.54 6.85
CA HIS A 51 -9.03 11.23 6.59
C HIS A 51 -8.78 10.41 7.85
N THR A 52 -9.19 9.15 7.82
CA THR A 52 -8.85 8.19 8.87
C THR A 52 -7.69 7.32 8.42
N ILE A 53 -6.55 7.40 9.13
CA ILE A 53 -5.39 6.56 8.85
C ILE A 53 -5.47 5.29 9.69
N LYS A 54 -5.39 4.12 9.05
CA LYS A 54 -5.41 2.81 9.71
C LYS A 54 -4.19 1.99 9.35
N LYS A 55 -3.70 1.21 10.33
CA LYS A 55 -2.72 0.16 10.08
C LYS A 55 -3.34 -0.88 9.14
N THR A 56 -2.51 -1.43 8.26
CA THR A 56 -2.90 -2.57 7.43
C THR A 56 -1.94 -3.74 7.58
N LEU A 57 -2.53 -4.93 7.59
CA LEU A 57 -1.88 -6.21 7.76
C LEU A 57 -1.72 -6.92 6.44
N PHE A 58 -0.73 -7.81 6.37
CA PHE A 58 -0.47 -8.62 5.19
C PHE A 58 -1.71 -9.41 4.75
N GLY A 59 -2.46 -9.98 5.70
CA GLY A 59 -3.67 -10.75 5.39
C GLY A 59 -4.78 -9.92 4.74
N GLU A 60 -4.92 -8.65 5.12
CA GLU A 60 -5.91 -7.74 4.54
C GLU A 60 -5.56 -7.42 3.09
N ILE A 61 -4.29 -7.09 2.85
CA ILE A 61 -3.74 -6.81 1.51
C ILE A 61 -3.85 -8.07 0.63
N LEU A 62 -3.47 -9.24 1.14
CA LEU A 62 -3.56 -10.49 0.42
C LEU A 62 -4.99 -10.81 -0.02
N ASN A 63 -5.97 -10.59 0.88
CA ASN A 63 -7.37 -10.78 0.54
C ASN A 63 -7.81 -9.81 -0.55
N GLY A 64 -7.44 -8.53 -0.48
CA GLY A 64 -7.76 -7.56 -1.53
C GLY A 64 -7.13 -7.92 -2.87
N LEU A 65 -5.85 -8.33 -2.88
CA LEU A 65 -5.16 -8.79 -4.09
C LEU A 65 -5.87 -9.98 -4.73
N LYS A 66 -6.31 -10.96 -3.93
CA LYS A 66 -7.09 -12.13 -4.40
C LYS A 66 -8.47 -11.77 -4.94
N LEU A 67 -9.01 -10.61 -4.56
CA LEU A 67 -10.27 -10.05 -5.08
C LEU A 67 -10.04 -9.12 -6.29
N GLY A 68 -8.80 -9.04 -6.81
CA GLY A 68 -8.46 -8.23 -7.98
C GLY A 68 -8.08 -6.78 -7.68
N ALA A 69 -8.02 -6.38 -6.40
CA ALA A 69 -7.59 -5.03 -6.04
C ALA A 69 -6.11 -4.80 -6.39
N ALA A 70 -5.77 -3.57 -6.74
CA ALA A 70 -4.39 -3.13 -6.87
C ALA A 70 -3.96 -2.31 -5.65
N TYR A 71 -2.68 -2.41 -5.28
CA TYR A 71 -2.09 -1.68 -4.17
C TYR A 71 -0.80 -0.98 -4.58
N ALA A 72 -0.69 0.29 -4.20
CA ALA A 72 0.43 1.16 -4.48
C ALA A 72 1.29 1.31 -3.22
N PHE A 73 2.46 0.67 -3.19
CA PHE A 73 3.34 0.63 -2.03
C PHE A 73 4.47 1.65 -2.14
N ASP A 74 4.75 2.39 -1.07
CA ASP A 74 6.04 3.08 -0.95
C ASP A 74 7.18 2.09 -0.68
N GLU A 75 8.43 2.57 -0.72
CA GLU A 75 9.61 1.74 -0.52
C GLU A 75 9.59 0.97 0.82
N GLU A 76 9.17 1.63 1.89
CA GLU A 76 9.19 1.05 3.23
C GLU A 76 8.12 -0.05 3.39
N SER A 77 6.91 0.18 2.93
CA SER A 77 5.83 -0.82 2.97
C SER A 77 6.10 -1.98 2.01
N TYR A 78 6.67 -1.72 0.83
CA TYR A 78 7.01 -2.78 -0.12
C TYR A 78 8.09 -3.72 0.42
N LYS A 79 9.13 -3.18 1.08
CA LYS A 79 10.17 -3.99 1.73
C LYS A 79 9.61 -4.95 2.79
N LYS A 80 8.51 -4.58 3.45
CA LYS A 80 7.80 -5.46 4.42
C LYS A 80 6.90 -6.47 3.71
N PHE A 81 6.22 -6.04 2.64
CA PHE A 81 5.28 -6.87 1.88
C PHE A 81 5.96 -7.96 1.05
N TYR A 82 6.96 -7.58 0.24
CA TYR A 82 7.62 -8.43 -0.74
C TYR A 82 8.07 -9.80 -0.20
N PRO A 83 8.84 -9.91 0.91
CA PRO A 83 9.26 -11.22 1.41
C PRO A 83 8.08 -12.10 1.84
N LEU A 84 7.01 -11.51 2.38
CA LEU A 84 5.81 -12.26 2.78
C LEU A 84 5.00 -12.71 1.57
N ALA A 85 4.89 -11.86 0.55
CA ALA A 85 4.24 -12.18 -0.71
C ALA A 85 4.95 -13.34 -1.44
N ARG A 86 6.29 -13.31 -1.50
CA ARG A 86 7.09 -14.42 -2.07
C ARG A 86 6.92 -15.72 -1.27
N GLN A 87 6.88 -15.64 0.06
CA GLN A 87 6.63 -16.79 0.94
C GLN A 87 5.20 -17.37 0.84
N GLU A 88 4.24 -16.57 0.38
CA GLU A 88 2.87 -16.99 0.08
C GLU A 88 2.74 -17.57 -1.34
N GLY A 89 3.80 -17.50 -2.15
CA GLY A 89 3.82 -17.99 -3.52
C GLY A 89 3.26 -17.00 -4.55
N LEU A 90 3.09 -15.72 -4.18
CA LEU A 90 2.65 -14.71 -5.12
C LEU A 90 3.74 -14.38 -6.14
N ASN A 91 3.35 -14.27 -7.42
CA ASN A 91 4.23 -13.84 -8.49
C ASN A 91 4.37 -12.31 -8.53
N VAL A 92 4.95 -11.74 -7.48
CA VAL A 92 5.27 -10.30 -7.41
C VAL A 92 6.73 -10.06 -7.79
N ALA A 93 6.98 -8.98 -8.51
CA ALA A 93 8.32 -8.58 -8.95
C ALA A 93 9.09 -7.86 -7.85
N GLU A 94 10.42 -7.91 -7.87
CA GLU A 94 11.22 -7.05 -7.00
C GLU A 94 11.14 -5.60 -7.51
N ALA A 95 10.91 -4.64 -6.60
CA ALA A 95 10.78 -3.24 -6.97
C ALA A 95 12.15 -2.55 -6.99
N ASN A 96 12.46 -1.84 -8.06
CA ASN A 96 13.64 -0.98 -8.16
C ASN A 96 13.27 0.47 -7.83
N PHE A 97 13.18 0.80 -6.53
CA PHE A 97 12.79 2.15 -6.09
C PHE A 97 13.80 3.24 -6.49
N GLU A 98 15.07 2.91 -6.68
CA GLU A 98 16.07 3.88 -7.14
C GLU A 98 15.79 4.35 -8.57
N GLU A 99 15.46 3.41 -9.46
CA GLU A 99 15.03 3.73 -10.83
C GLU A 99 13.68 4.46 -10.85
N MET A 100 12.76 4.13 -9.95
CA MET A 100 11.48 4.81 -9.86
C MET A 100 11.62 6.26 -9.41
N LYS A 101 12.46 6.51 -8.40
CA LYS A 101 12.78 7.88 -7.94
C LYS A 101 13.38 8.72 -9.06
N SER A 102 14.25 8.16 -9.90
CA SER A 102 14.82 8.91 -11.04
C SER A 102 13.79 9.27 -12.12
N LYS A 103 12.69 8.52 -12.18
CA LYS A 103 11.52 8.77 -13.03
C LYS A 103 10.39 9.54 -12.31
N ASN A 104 10.65 10.03 -11.10
CA ASN A 104 9.68 10.73 -10.24
C ASN A 104 8.45 9.88 -9.84
N PHE A 105 8.55 8.55 -9.90
CA PHE A 105 7.53 7.63 -9.40
C PHE A 105 7.79 7.28 -7.93
N ARG A 106 6.75 7.40 -7.10
CA ARG A 106 6.85 7.21 -5.63
C ARG A 106 6.32 5.87 -5.15
N PHE A 107 5.46 5.22 -5.92
CA PHE A 107 4.76 4.00 -5.50
C PHE A 107 4.94 2.87 -6.51
N PHE A 108 5.18 1.67 -5.98
CA PHE A 108 5.23 0.43 -6.73
C PHE A 108 3.88 -0.25 -6.66
N THR A 109 3.23 -0.41 -7.82
CA THR A 109 1.90 -1.00 -7.91
C THR A 109 1.98 -2.51 -8.05
N VAL A 110 1.22 -3.21 -7.22
CA VAL A 110 1.00 -4.65 -7.28
C VAL A 110 -0.47 -4.91 -7.56
N GLN A 111 -0.73 -5.75 -8.55
CA GLN A 111 -2.04 -6.33 -8.83
C GLN A 111 -1.80 -7.78 -9.27
N LEU A 112 -2.67 -8.70 -8.87
CA LEU A 112 -2.64 -10.05 -9.42
C LEU A 112 -3.35 -10.01 -10.77
N ALA A 113 -2.69 -10.48 -11.82
CA ALA A 113 -3.35 -10.72 -13.10
C ALA A 113 -4.30 -11.91 -12.94
N ASP A 114 -5.52 -11.77 -13.46
CA ASP A 114 -6.45 -12.88 -13.71
C ASP A 114 -5.86 -13.85 -14.76
#